data_AF-A0A932G5P6-F1
#
_entry.id   AF-A0A932G5P6-F1
#
_cell.length_a   1.000
_cell.length_b   1.000
_cell.length_c   1.000
_cell.angle_alpha   90.00
_cell.angle_beta   90.00
_cell.angle_gamma   90.00
#
_symmetry.space_group_name_H-M   'P 1'
#
loop_
_entity.id
_entity.type
_entity.pdbx_description
1 polymer ?
#
loop_
_entity_poly.entity_id
_entity_poly.type
_entity_poly.pdbx_seq_one_letter_code
_entity_poly.pdbx_strand_id
1 'polypeptide(L)' 'MQRKVAHILKRIKNVRGLSEDEKYLFAKSLAATPDERWQMHQNFLRSLGLSTRSAQKRHGLLSSE' A
#
# COMPACT_ATOMS: atom_id res chain seq x y z
N MET A 1 12.32 3.11 8.18
CA MET A 1 10.89 3.25 7.87
C MET A 1 10.14 4.15 8.86
N GLN A 2 10.02 3.80 10.15
CA GLN A 2 9.11 4.46 11.10
C GLN A 2 9.31 5.99 11.26
N ARG A 3 10.56 6.48 11.28
CA ARG A 3 10.84 7.93 11.35
C ARG A 3 10.34 8.70 10.13
N LYS A 4 10.46 8.13 8.91
CA LYS A 4 9.95 8.74 7.67
C LYS A 4 8.42 8.76 7.65
N VAL A 5 7.78 7.67 8.09
CA VAL A 5 6.31 7.58 8.20
C VAL A 5 5.78 8.63 9.18
N ALA A 6 6.37 8.75 10.37
CA ALA A 6 5.96 9.75 11.36
C ALA A 6 6.10 11.19 10.83
N HIS A 7 7.19 11.46 10.09
CA HIS A 7 7.39 12.77 9.47
C HIS A 7 6.31 13.07 8.43
N ILE A 8 5.99 12.12 7.54
CA ILE A 8 4.95 12.29 6.53
C ILE A 8 3.57 12.40 7.17
N LEU A 9 3.26 11.56 8.16
CA LEU A 9 2.01 11.60 8.91
C LEU A 9 1.78 12.98 9.54
N LYS A 10 2.81 13.58 10.14
CA LYS A 10 2.74 14.94 10.68
C LYS A 10 2.41 15.98 9.61
N ARG A 11 2.83 15.79 8.36
CA ARG A 11 2.52 16.68 7.23
C ARG A 11 1.09 16.50 6.73
N ILE A 12 0.55 15.29 6.71
CA ILE A 12 -0.80 14.99 6.18
C ILE A 12 -1.90 14.95 7.24
N LYS A 13 -1.56 15.15 8.53
CA LYS A 13 -2.53 15.07 9.65
C LYS A 13 -3.78 15.93 9.45
N ASN A 14 -3.63 17.07 8.78
CA ASN A 14 -4.70 18.05 8.55
C ASN A 14 -5.47 17.84 7.24
N VAL A 15 -5.13 16.82 6.45
CA VAL A 15 -5.89 16.48 5.23
C VAL A 15 -7.31 16.07 5.64
N ARG A 16 -8.30 16.78 5.10
CA ARG A 16 -9.72 16.47 5.31
C ARG A 16 -10.12 15.31 4.39
N GLY A 17 -11.11 14.52 4.83
CA GLY A 17 -11.65 13.42 4.03
C GLY A 17 -10.88 12.10 4.12
N LEU A 18 -9.90 11.98 5.01
CA LEU A 18 -9.23 10.72 5.36
C LEU A 18 -9.36 10.48 6.86
N SER A 19 -9.72 9.26 7.25
CA SER A 19 -9.61 8.75 8.61
C SER A 19 -8.15 8.67 9.08
N GLU A 20 -7.92 8.49 10.39
CA GLU A 20 -6.55 8.37 10.92
C GLU A 20 -5.83 7.14 10.37
N ASP A 21 -6.54 6.02 10.22
CA ASP A 21 -5.99 4.78 9.67
C ASP A 21 -5.61 4.95 8.19
N GLU A 22 -6.47 5.61 7.41
CA GLU A 22 -6.19 5.92 6.01
C GLU A 22 -4.99 6.87 5.88
N LYS A 23 -4.89 7.88 6.75
CA LYS A 23 -3.71 8.77 6.81
C LYS A 23 -2.45 7.97 7.13
N TYR A 24 -2.51 7.04 8.08
CA TYR A 24 -1.36 6.22 8.43
C TYR A 24 -0.93 5.31 7.28
N LEU A 25 -1.87 4.63 6.62
CA LEU A 25 -1.61 3.81 5.43
C LEU A 25 -0.99 4.63 4.30
N PHE A 26 -1.51 5.85 4.08
CA PHE A 26 -1.00 6.77 3.07
C PHE A 26 0.40 7.29 3.41
N ALA A 27 0.67 7.63 4.68
CA ALA A 27 2.01 8.01 5.11
C ALA A 27 3.02 6.86 4.92
N LYS A 28 2.59 5.61 5.17
CA LYS A 28 3.42 4.42 4.99
C LYS A 28 3.75 4.16 3.51
N SER A 29 2.79 4.34 2.61
CA SER A 29 3.02 4.17 1.17
C SER A 29 3.91 5.27 0.57
N LEU A 30 3.76 6.52 1.04
CA LEU A 30 4.60 7.65 0.65
C LEU A 30 6.03 7.56 1.18
N ALA A 31 6.22 6.99 2.38
CA ALA A 31 7.54 6.81 2.97
C ALA A 31 8.34 5.67 2.33
N ALA A 32 7.66 4.76 1.64
CA ALA A 32 8.23 3.58 1.01
C ALA A 32 8.89 3.93 -0.34
N THR A 33 10.09 3.36 -0.55
CA THR A 33 10.71 3.29 -1.88
C THR A 33 9.83 2.49 -2.85
N PRO A 34 10.03 2.61 -4.18
CA PRO A 34 9.29 1.81 -5.16
C PRO A 34 9.35 0.30 -4.87
N ASP A 35 10.52 -0.23 -4.54
CA ASP A 35 10.71 -1.65 -4.23
C ASP A 35 9.98 -2.08 -2.95
N GLU A 36 10.11 -1.28 -1.87
CA GLU A 36 9.38 -1.55 -0.62
C GLU A 36 7.86 -1.52 -0.84
N ARG A 37 7.38 -0.59 -1.66
CA ARG A 37 5.95 -0.48 -2.00
C ARG A 37 5.48 -1.68 -2.80
N TRP A 38 6.29 -2.13 -3.76
CA TRP A 38 6.01 -3.35 -4.52
C TRP A 38 5.94 -4.56 -3.60
N GLN A 39 6.88 -4.71 -2.67
CA GLN A 39 6.89 -5.83 -1.74
C GLN A 39 5.72 -5.80 -0.77
N MET A 40 5.30 -4.61 -0.31
CA MET A 40 4.07 -4.44 0.47
C MET A 40 2.83 -4.87 -0.33
N HIS A 41 2.76 -4.51 -1.61
CA HIS A 41 1.67 -4.95 -2.48
C HIS A 41 1.65 -6.47 -2.67
N GLN A 42 2.81 -7.09 -2.92
CA GLN A 42 2.92 -8.54 -3.02
C GLN A 42 2.51 -9.26 -1.73
N ASN A 43 2.86 -8.71 -0.56
CA ASN A 43 2.44 -9.24 0.74
C ASN A 43 0.92 -9.12 0.94
N PHE A 44 0.32 -8.01 0.51
CA PHE A 44 -1.13 -7.83 0.54
C PHE A 44 -1.83 -8.86 -0.34
N LEU A 45 -1.38 -9.05 -1.59
CA LEU A 45 -1.92 -10.08 -2.47
C LEU A 45 -1.79 -11.48 -1.88
N ARG A 46 -0.66 -11.79 -1.23
CA ARG A 46 -0.46 -13.06 -0.54
C ARG A 46 -1.44 -13.25 0.62
N SER A 47 -1.69 -12.22 1.44
CA SER A 47 -2.67 -12.30 2.54
C SER A 47 -4.10 -12.56 2.05
N LEU A 48 -4.42 -12.18 0.82
CA LEU A 48 -5.72 -12.43 0.19
C LEU A 48 -5.79 -13.79 -0.54
N GLY A 49 -4.73 -14.61 -0.49
CA GLY A 49 -4.64 -15.83 -1.30
C GLY A 49 -4.48 -15.57 -2.81
N LEU A 50 -4.19 -14.33 -3.18
CA LEU A 50 -4.01 -13.86 -4.56
C LEU A 50 -2.53 -13.86 -4.97
N SER A 51 -1.71 -14.73 -4.37
CA SER A 51 -0.29 -14.85 -4.74
C SER A 51 -0.07 -15.57 -6.07
N THR A 52 -1.08 -16.28 -6.57
CA THR A 52 -0.98 -17.04 -7.82
C THR A 52 -1.46 -16.22 -9.01
N ARG A 53 -0.83 -16.42 -10.17
CA ARG A 53 -1.20 -15.77 -11.44
C ARG A 53 -2.67 -16.02 -11.81
N SER A 54 -3.16 -17.23 -11.55
CA SER A 54 -4.56 -17.61 -11.83
C SER A 54 -5.56 -16.87 -10.94
N ALA A 55 -5.25 -16.71 -9.65
CA ALA A 55 -6.08 -15.92 -8.74
C ALA A 55 -6.06 -14.44 -9.12
N GLN A 56 -4.88 -13.89 -9.42
CA GLN A 56 -4.76 -12.50 -9.87
C GLN A 56 -5.53 -12.23 -11.17
N LYS A 57 -5.49 -13.15 -12.14
CA LYS A 57 -6.26 -13.05 -13.39
C LYS A 57 -7.77 -13.07 -13.13
N ARG A 58 -8.26 -13.93 -12.22
CA ARG A 58 -9.69 -14.01 -11.86
C ARG A 58 -10.21 -12.70 -11.26
N HIS A 59 -9.36 -11.98 -10.54
CA HIS A 59 -9.70 -10.70 -9.91
C HIS A 59 -9.28 -9.48 -10.74
N GLY A 60 -8.89 -9.65 -12.02
CA GLY A 60 -8.52 -8.55 -12.92
C GLY A 60 -7.22 -7.82 -12.56
N LEU A 61 -6.37 -8.42 -11.73
CA LEU A 61 -5.09 -7.85 -11.28
C LEU A 61 -3.94 -8.06 -12.27
N LEU A 62 -4.16 -8.89 -13.30
CA LEU A 62 -3.26 -9.07 -14.43
C LEU A 62 -4.01 -8.77 -15.71
N SER A 63 -3.59 -7.72 -16.41
CA SER A 63 -4.03 -7.48 -17.78
C SER A 63 -3.57 -8.65 -18.65
N SER A 64 -4.50 -9.19 -19.43
CA SER A 64 -4.18 -10.10 -20.51
C SER A 64 -3.77 -9.24 -21.70
N GLU A 65 -2.51 -8.79 -21.72
CA GLU A 65 -1.87 -8.36 -22.96
C GLU A 65 -1.46 -9.59 -23.79
#